data_AF-A0A953Z1E9-F1
#
_entry.id   AF-A0A953Z1E9-F1
#
_cell.length_a   1.000
_cell.length_b   1.000
_cell.length_c   1.000
_cell.angle_alpha   90.00
_cell.angle_beta   90.00
_cell.angle_gamma   90.00
#
_symmetry.space_group_name_H-M   'P 1'
#
loop_
_entity.id
_entity.type
_entity.pdbx_description
1 polymer ?
#
loop_
_entity_poly.entity_id
_entity_poly.type
_entity_poly.pdbx_seq_one_letter_code
_entity_poly.pdbx_strand_id
1 'polypeptide(L)'
;MFDEDFLGDLFGFDDWDLSGRRKEMVGIGADRDYELRVEVEMLADRVARQALVIQALVATCIDNGVFTRQQLLLTRNHIDDQDGTRDGRAAQPSAVSCPSCGKANAKRRKSCMFCGLGLGSEDFEL
;
A
#
# COMPACT_ATOMS: atom_id res chain seq x y z
N MET A 1 -16.76 25.93 0.47
CA MET A 1 -16.75 25.10 -0.75
C MET A 1 -15.55 24.19 -0.60
N PHE A 2 -15.78 22.89 -0.56
CA PHE A 2 -14.72 21.92 -0.26
C PHE A 2 -13.67 21.94 -1.37
N ASP A 3 -12.42 21.96 -0.97
CA ASP A 3 -11.26 21.99 -1.84
C ASP A 3 -10.92 20.54 -2.21
N GLU A 4 -11.37 20.08 -3.38
CA GLU A 4 -11.19 18.68 -3.81
C GLU A 4 -9.70 18.29 -3.84
N ASP A 5 -8.83 19.24 -4.17
CA ASP A 5 -7.37 19.10 -4.15
C ASP A 5 -6.83 18.70 -2.77
N PHE A 6 -7.47 19.16 -1.69
CA PHE A 6 -7.08 18.77 -0.34
C PHE A 6 -7.32 17.30 -0.03
N LEU A 7 -8.49 16.83 -0.46
CA LEU A 7 -8.95 15.49 -0.16
C LEU A 7 -8.15 14.50 -1.00
N GLY A 8 -7.83 14.86 -2.24
CA GLY A 8 -6.83 14.19 -3.07
C GLY A 8 -5.48 14.12 -2.37
N ASP A 9 -4.95 15.26 -1.90
CA ASP A 9 -3.65 15.31 -1.22
C ASP A 9 -3.60 14.52 0.09
N LEU A 10 -4.69 14.53 0.88
CA LEU A 10 -4.73 13.90 2.20
C LEU A 10 -4.92 12.39 2.11
N PHE A 11 -5.84 11.94 1.24
CA PHE A 11 -6.20 10.53 1.11
C PHE A 11 -5.47 9.81 -0.03
N GLY A 12 -4.89 10.53 -1.00
CA GLY A 12 -4.19 9.92 -2.14
C GLY A 12 -5.10 9.23 -3.15
N PHE A 13 -6.38 9.61 -3.19
CA PHE A 13 -7.40 9.02 -4.07
C PHE A 13 -8.03 10.09 -4.96
N ASP A 14 -7.51 10.27 -6.17
CA ASP A 14 -7.99 11.25 -7.15
C ASP A 14 -9.31 10.86 -7.84
N ASP A 15 -9.85 9.66 -7.58
CA ASP A 15 -10.94 9.10 -8.39
C ASP A 15 -11.97 8.35 -7.51
N TRP A 16 -12.89 9.09 -6.89
CA TRP A 16 -14.02 8.51 -6.14
C TRP A 16 -15.33 8.43 -6.92
N ASP A 17 -15.31 8.61 -8.24
CA ASP A 17 -16.51 8.39 -9.04
C ASP A 17 -16.80 6.89 -9.24
N LEU A 18 -17.22 6.23 -8.16
CA LEU A 18 -17.85 4.91 -8.20
C LEU A 18 -19.34 5.00 -8.58
N SER A 19 -19.89 6.21 -8.78
CA SER A 19 -21.29 6.39 -9.20
C SER A 19 -21.50 6.06 -10.69
N GLY A 20 -20.40 5.91 -11.46
CA GLY A 20 -20.43 5.93 -12.93
C GLY A 20 -20.21 4.62 -13.71
N ARG A 21 -20.13 3.41 -13.12
CA ARG A 21 -19.85 2.17 -13.92
C ARG A 21 -20.99 1.14 -14.02
N ARG A 22 -21.87 1.47 -14.97
CA ARG A 22 -22.48 0.63 -16.04
C ARG A 22 -22.49 -0.90 -15.84
N LYS A 23 -23.71 -1.41 -15.67
CA LYS A 23 -24.15 -2.79 -15.87
C LYS A 23 -23.77 -3.31 -17.27
N GLU A 24 -22.96 -4.34 -17.36
CA GLU A 24 -23.20 -5.55 -18.16
C GLU A 24 -22.00 -6.51 -18.06
N MET A 25 -22.25 -7.78 -17.73
CA MET A 25 -21.90 -8.91 -18.61
C MET A 25 -22.29 -10.26 -17.98
N VAL A 26 -22.99 -11.04 -18.80
CA VAL A 26 -23.43 -12.43 -18.62
C VAL A 26 -22.27 -13.38 -18.96
N GLY A 27 -22.08 -14.45 -18.17
CA GLY A 27 -21.19 -15.55 -18.56
C GLY A 27 -21.14 -16.67 -17.53
N ILE A 28 -21.61 -17.86 -17.91
CA ILE A 28 -21.75 -19.08 -17.10
C ILE A 28 -20.37 -19.72 -16.88
N GLY A 29 -19.61 -19.10 -15.99
CA GLY A 29 -18.53 -19.63 -15.14
C GLY A 29 -18.61 -18.93 -13.77
N ALA A 30 -19.84 -18.50 -13.45
CA ALA A 30 -20.12 -17.15 -12.97
C ALA A 30 -20.03 -17.02 -11.46
N ASP A 31 -20.20 -18.11 -10.71
CA ASP A 31 -20.61 -18.02 -9.31
C ASP A 31 -19.52 -17.39 -8.44
N ARG A 32 -18.27 -17.88 -8.56
CA ARG A 32 -17.15 -17.37 -7.77
C ARG A 32 -16.64 -16.01 -8.23
N ASP A 33 -16.56 -15.78 -9.54
CA ASP A 33 -16.11 -14.49 -10.08
C ASP A 33 -17.17 -13.39 -9.84
N TYR A 34 -18.45 -13.74 -9.89
CA TYR A 34 -19.55 -12.85 -9.53
C TYR A 34 -19.56 -12.56 -8.03
N GLU A 35 -19.44 -13.58 -7.18
CA GLU A 35 -19.38 -13.41 -5.72
C GLU A 35 -18.20 -12.54 -5.30
N LEU A 36 -17.01 -12.75 -5.88
CA LEU A 36 -15.84 -11.89 -5.66
C LEU A 36 -16.08 -10.45 -6.14
N ARG A 37 -16.74 -10.25 -7.29
CA ARG A 37 -17.08 -8.89 -7.77
C ARG A 37 -18.05 -8.19 -6.84
N VAL A 38 -19.09 -8.89 -6.38
CA VAL A 38 -20.06 -8.36 -5.42
C VAL A 38 -19.35 -8.02 -4.10
N GLU A 39 -18.45 -8.87 -3.61
CA GLU A 39 -17.69 -8.59 -2.39
C GLU A 39 -16.78 -7.37 -2.54
N VAL A 40 -16.09 -7.24 -3.69
CA VAL A 40 -15.28 -6.06 -4.01
C VAL A 40 -16.13 -4.79 -4.08
N GLU A 41 -17.30 -4.85 -4.72
CA GLU A 41 -18.24 -3.71 -4.78
C GLU A 41 -18.74 -3.31 -3.39
N MET A 42 -19.09 -4.29 -2.55
CA MET A 42 -19.50 -4.04 -1.17
C MET A 42 -18.37 -3.45 -0.33
N LEU A 43 -17.13 -3.92 -0.52
CA LEU A 43 -15.97 -3.38 0.17
C LEU A 43 -15.68 -1.95 -0.30
N ALA A 44 -15.79 -1.69 -1.60
CA ALA A 44 -15.65 -0.35 -2.16
C ALA A 44 -16.69 0.62 -1.58
N ASP A 45 -17.96 0.23 -1.47
CA ASP A 45 -19.00 1.06 -0.82
C ASP A 45 -18.71 1.32 0.67
N ARG A 46 -18.19 0.32 1.39
CA ARG A 46 -17.80 0.49 2.79
C ARG A 46 -16.67 1.49 2.94
N VAL A 47 -15.65 1.41 2.08
CA VAL A 47 -14.55 2.37 2.05
C VAL A 47 -15.08 3.76 1.65
N ALA A 48 -16.05 3.86 0.73
CA ALA A 48 -16.80 5.10 0.38
C ALA A 48 -17.40 5.79 1.57
N ARG A 49 -18.12 5.02 2.36
CA ARG A 49 -18.75 5.57 3.55
C ARG A 49 -17.74 5.99 4.60
N GLN A 50 -16.69 5.19 4.80
CA GLN A 50 -15.64 5.51 5.78
C GLN A 50 -14.87 6.78 5.38
N ALA A 51 -14.48 6.90 4.12
CA ALA A 51 -13.82 8.08 3.60
C ALA A 51 -14.65 9.34 3.86
N LEU A 52 -15.95 9.30 3.54
CA LEU A 52 -16.85 10.43 3.76
C LEU A 52 -16.95 10.83 5.25
N VAL A 53 -17.03 9.86 6.16
CA VAL A 53 -17.04 10.14 7.60
C VAL A 53 -15.74 10.79 8.06
N ILE A 54 -14.58 10.27 7.61
CA ILE A 54 -13.28 10.84 7.97
C ILE A 54 -13.14 12.26 7.41
N GLN A 55 -13.58 12.51 6.17
CA GLN A 55 -13.62 13.84 5.58
C GLN A 55 -14.44 14.82 6.42
N ALA A 56 -15.65 14.41 6.82
CA ALA A 56 -16.51 15.23 7.68
C ALA A 56 -15.85 15.53 9.03
N LEU A 57 -15.19 14.55 9.64
CA LEU A 57 -14.45 14.73 10.90
C LEU A 57 -13.29 15.72 10.73
N VAL A 58 -12.47 15.53 9.70
CA VAL A 58 -11.32 16.40 9.42
C VAL A 58 -11.76 17.84 9.16
N ALA A 59 -12.78 18.04 8.32
CA ALA A 59 -13.32 19.36 8.05
C ALA A 59 -13.82 20.03 9.32
N THR A 60 -14.62 19.30 10.13
CA THR A 60 -15.13 19.81 11.41
C THR A 60 -13.98 20.21 12.35
N CYS A 61 -12.93 19.39 12.46
CA CYS A 61 -11.79 19.70 13.32
C CYS A 61 -11.01 20.94 12.84
N ILE A 62 -10.83 21.12 11.53
CA ILE A 62 -10.17 22.31 10.96
C ILE A 62 -11.02 23.55 11.20
N ASP A 63 -12.33 23.49 10.93
CA ASP A 63 -13.26 24.61 11.11
C ASP A 63 -13.35 25.05 12.58
N ASN A 64 -13.21 24.10 13.51
CA ASN A 64 -13.16 24.39 14.95
C ASN A 64 -11.75 24.72 15.48
N GLY A 65 -10.75 24.80 14.60
CA GLY A 65 -9.37 25.18 14.96
C GLY A 65 -8.63 24.14 15.82
N VAL A 66 -9.07 22.88 15.84
CA VAL A 66 -8.42 21.79 16.59
C VAL A 66 -7.03 21.51 16.03
N PHE A 67 -6.89 21.55 14.70
CA PHE A 67 -5.62 21.47 13.99
C PHE A 67 -5.71 22.17 12.64
N THR A 68 -4.55 22.53 12.10
CA THR A 68 -4.40 23.07 10.75
C THR A 68 -4.24 21.95 9.72
N ARG A 69 -4.54 22.25 8.46
CA ARG A 69 -4.25 21.37 7.32
C ARG A 69 -2.79 20.88 7.33
N GLN A 70 -1.84 21.78 7.56
CA GLN A 70 -0.42 21.45 7.56
C GLN A 70 -0.04 20.48 8.69
N GLN A 71 -0.58 20.67 9.90
CA GLN A 71 -0.35 19.75 11.01
C GLN A 71 -0.87 18.35 10.72
N LEU A 72 -2.03 18.25 10.05
CA LEU A 72 -2.60 16.96 9.67
C LEU A 72 -1.72 16.23 8.65
N LEU A 73 -1.23 16.93 7.62
CA LEU A 73 -0.34 16.35 6.61
C LEU A 73 1.00 15.90 7.21
N LEU A 74 1.60 16.69 8.09
CA LEU A 74 2.82 16.32 8.81
C LEU A 74 2.60 15.08 9.68
N THR A 75 1.47 15.03 10.40
CA THR A 75 1.11 13.90 11.26
C THR A 75 0.91 12.63 10.44
N ARG A 76 0.22 12.71 9.31
CA ARG A 76 0.06 11.57 8.38
C ARG A 76 1.41 11.03 7.92
N ASN A 77 2.29 11.90 7.43
CA ASN A 77 3.62 11.48 6.95
C ASN A 77 4.42 10.80 8.06
N HIS A 78 4.37 11.35 9.28
CA HIS A 78 5.01 10.74 10.44
C HIS A 78 4.45 9.35 10.77
N ILE A 79 3.13 9.15 10.66
CA ILE A 79 2.49 7.85 10.88
C ILE A 79 2.90 6.85 9.79
N ASP A 80 2.93 7.28 8.52
CA ASP A 80 3.36 6.43 7.38
C ASP A 80 4.82 5.96 7.56
N ASP A 81 5.72 6.89 7.93
CA ASP A 81 7.11 6.58 8.25
C ASP A 81 7.22 5.57 9.41
N GLN A 82 6.35 5.68 10.42
CA GLN A 82 6.32 4.75 11.55
C GLN A 82 5.78 3.37 11.16
N ASP A 83 4.77 3.30 10.30
CA ASP A 83 4.19 2.04 9.83
C ASP A 83 5.20 1.24 8.99
N GLY A 84 5.94 1.94 8.12
CA GLY A 84 7.08 1.36 7.38
C GLY A 84 8.23 0.85 8.26
N THR A 85 8.32 1.30 9.51
CA THR A 85 9.39 0.92 10.45
C THR A 85 8.96 -0.17 11.44
N ARG A 86 7.66 -0.38 11.66
CA ARG A 86 7.14 -1.22 12.74
C ARG A 86 6.53 -2.56 12.29
N ASP A 87 6.41 -2.80 10.98
CA ASP A 87 6.04 -4.13 10.45
C ASP A 87 7.25 -4.89 9.87
N GLY A 88 8.06 -5.47 10.76
CA GLY A 88 8.75 -6.73 10.49
C GLY A 88 9.98 -6.76 9.56
N ARG A 89 10.58 -5.63 9.15
CA ARG A 89 11.87 -5.64 8.42
C ARG A 89 13.08 -5.25 9.27
N ALA A 90 13.12 -5.67 10.53
CA ALA A 90 14.37 -5.69 11.27
C ALA A 90 15.28 -6.80 10.72
N ALA A 91 16.37 -6.39 10.06
CA ALA A 91 17.53 -7.17 9.63
C ALA A 91 17.28 -8.30 8.60
N GLN A 92 17.05 -7.93 7.33
CA GLN A 92 17.38 -8.86 6.24
C GLN A 92 18.89 -9.17 6.29
N PRO A 93 19.30 -10.45 6.33
CA PRO A 93 20.71 -10.82 6.38
C PRO A 93 21.40 -10.33 5.09
N SER A 94 22.33 -9.38 5.24
CA SER A 94 23.23 -8.81 4.20
C SER A 94 23.20 -9.56 2.86
N ALA A 95 22.52 -9.01 1.86
CA ALA A 95 22.43 -9.62 0.54
C ALA A 95 23.81 -9.65 -0.15
N VAL A 96 24.14 -10.75 -0.81
CA VAL A 96 25.35 -10.91 -1.63
C VAL A 96 24.96 -10.81 -3.10
N SER A 97 25.66 -9.98 -3.85
CA SER A 97 25.45 -9.87 -5.31
C SER A 97 26.16 -10.99 -6.05
N CYS A 98 25.49 -11.59 -7.03
CA CYS A 98 26.08 -12.63 -7.87
C CYS A 98 27.13 -12.02 -8.82
N PRO A 99 28.36 -12.57 -8.91
CA PRO A 99 29.39 -12.04 -9.80
C PRO A 99 29.11 -12.30 -11.30
N SER A 100 28.22 -13.25 -11.65
CA SER A 100 27.86 -13.54 -13.04
C SER A 100 26.68 -12.72 -13.56
N CYS A 101 25.61 -12.57 -12.77
CA CYS A 101 24.39 -11.89 -13.22
C CYS A 101 24.06 -10.59 -12.47
N GLY A 102 24.87 -10.21 -11.48
CA GLY A 102 24.71 -8.97 -10.70
C GLY A 102 23.52 -8.97 -9.72
N LYS A 103 22.64 -9.98 -9.75
CA LYS A 103 21.44 -10.01 -8.91
C LYS A 103 21.77 -10.32 -7.44
N ALA A 104 21.06 -9.65 -6.54
CA ALA A 104 21.16 -9.87 -5.10
C ALA A 104 20.58 -11.23 -4.68
N ASN A 105 21.28 -11.93 -3.80
CA ASN A 105 20.90 -13.21 -3.21
C ASN A 105 21.08 -13.16 -1.70
N ALA A 106 20.33 -13.97 -0.95
CA ALA A 106 20.52 -14.07 0.50
C ALA A 106 21.90 -14.68 0.82
N LYS A 107 22.62 -14.14 1.83
CA LYS A 107 23.99 -14.58 2.20
C LYS A 107 24.16 -16.08 2.41
N ARG A 108 23.11 -16.77 2.88
CA ARG A 108 23.14 -18.21 3.19
C ARG A 108 23.04 -19.11 1.96
N ARG A 109 22.81 -18.55 0.76
CA ARG A 109 22.64 -19.32 -0.48
C ARG A 109 24.03 -19.67 -1.04
N LYS A 110 24.28 -20.97 -1.22
CA LYS A 110 25.48 -21.48 -1.91
C LYS A 110 25.43 -21.30 -3.43
N SER A 111 24.27 -20.97 -3.99
CA SER A 111 24.06 -20.75 -5.43
C SER A 111 23.07 -19.63 -5.71
N CYS A 112 23.27 -18.94 -6.82
CA CYS A 112 22.42 -17.85 -7.28
C CYS A 112 21.04 -18.39 -7.70
N MET A 113 19.96 -17.79 -7.19
CA MET A 113 18.59 -18.18 -7.52
C MET A 113 18.22 -17.93 -8.99
N PHE A 114 18.98 -17.08 -9.68
CA PHE A 114 18.63 -16.62 -11.03
C PHE A 114 19.44 -17.28 -12.14
N CYS A 115 20.74 -17.46 -11.92
CA CYS A 115 21.64 -18.03 -12.94
C CYS A 115 22.26 -19.37 -12.51
N GLY A 116 22.05 -19.80 -11.28
CA GLY A 116 22.60 -21.07 -10.77
C GLY A 116 24.09 -21.04 -10.38
N LEU A 117 24.82 -19.94 -10.62
CA LEU A 117 26.24 -19.84 -10.27
C LEU A 117 26.47 -20.04 -8.76
N GLY A 118 27.49 -20.80 -8.39
CA GLY A 118 27.94 -20.93 -7.00
C GLY A 118 28.35 -19.59 -6.39
N LEU A 119 27.71 -19.21 -5.28
CA LEU A 119 28.09 -18.06 -4.46
C LEU A 119 28.95 -18.63 -3.34
N GLY A 120 30.28 -18.62 -3.53
CA GLY A 120 31.22 -19.22 -2.60
C GLY A 120 31.09 -18.63 -1.21
N SER A 121 30.85 -19.48 -0.20
CA SER A 121 30.99 -19.13 1.20
C SER A 121 32.44 -19.39 1.59
N GLU A 122 33.27 -18.35 1.63
CA GLU A 122 34.50 -18.42 2.42
C GLU A 122 34.11 -18.15 3.88
N ASP A 123 33.95 -19.24 4.62
CA ASP A 123 33.96 -19.24 6.08
C ASP A 123 35.35 -18.76 6.53
N PHE A 124 35.40 -17.65 7.27
CA PHE A 124 36.57 -17.31 8.08
C PHE A 124 36.17 -17.46 9.55
N GLU A 125 36.72 -18.49 10.17
CA GLU A 125 36.70 -18.78 11.61
C GLU A 125 37.30 -17.62 12.41
N LEU A 126 36.70 -17.38 13.59
CA LEU A 126 37.41 -17.33 14.88
C LEU A 126 36.42 -17.67 16.00
#